data_AF-A0A2E1U8K6-F1
#
_entry.id   AF-A0A2E1U8K6-F1
#
_cell.length_a   1.000
_cell.length_b   1.000
_cell.length_c   1.000
_cell.angle_alpha   90.00
_cell.angle_beta   90.00
_cell.angle_gamma   90.00
#
_symmetry.space_group_name_H-M   'P 1'
#
loop_
_entity.id
_entity.type
_entity.pdbx_description
1 polymer ?
#
loop_
_entity_poly.entity_id
_entity_poly.type
_entity_poly.pdbx_seq_one_letter_code
_entity_poly.pdbx_strand_id
1 'polypeptide(L)'
;MLDTVLNLPAVILGFGALIFFHELGHFLAAKWAGVRTGAFAVGMGPVLLSWRRGIGLVAGSTQARVIELAGEPADKLTDAQLSEHGLGETEYSLRLLPLGGFVSMLGQEDGKPEAVSDDPRSYNLAPVPKRMVIISAGVVMNLILAIVLFVVAFGIGVKFEAPVVGSTQLGGPAEQAGLLPGDRITHVDGAAVSTFKDVDVAAAMAKPEVPLQVQWSRNAQPYEATILPEVGPRGLLSLGLLPAASATLRSDLDDATSQDLWSTAGLSAVPPGSQLTHLDGTAVSSFSEAAAKPLSSLNSRLRFSTLEGGMVEVPAATTCILPLLSEGDSERGWAGFIPVPRIDTIADGAPCAELLLPGDRFAELEGVAWPSISEIQALIAASDQPRAVVQRGDERLDVVLPLRSDGKLGIGLSAASNPLQLTGDHLEQKIGAVRGSIVVGASDFVDFAQSTSALTDPVLNTNAGSFSVELSPEERDASGSLKRTLALSPSFFEPESVTLQGAIPFEAASMGTKETVKWITLTYLTIDRLVRGSVEVKQLHGPVGILDVGAKTAAQGFTYLLFFLGLLSVNLAVLNFLPLPVVDGGHMIFLAWEGITGRPPSVTFQKWATMLGLGLLGSLFVITFFNDLVRLFG
;
A
#
# COMPACT_ATOMS: atom_id res chain seq x y z
N MET A 1 -8.81 17.29 11.81
CA MET A 1 -9.50 16.55 12.91
C MET A 1 -11.02 16.70 12.90
N LEU A 2 -11.59 17.91 12.70
CA LEU A 2 -13.04 18.10 12.72
C LEU A 2 -13.75 17.29 11.61
N ASP A 3 -13.22 17.33 10.38
CA ASP A 3 -13.78 16.58 9.24
C ASP A 3 -13.68 15.05 9.43
N THR A 4 -12.61 14.57 10.06
CA THR A 4 -12.46 13.15 10.41
C THR A 4 -13.56 12.70 11.37
N VAL A 5 -13.85 13.50 12.40
CA VAL A 5 -14.91 13.21 13.38
C VAL A 5 -16.29 13.29 12.74
N LEU A 6 -16.52 14.26 11.85
CA LEU A 6 -17.79 14.43 11.13
C LEU A 6 -18.08 13.28 10.16
N ASN A 7 -17.04 12.65 9.59
CA ASN A 7 -17.18 11.54 8.64
C ASN A 7 -17.23 10.16 9.31
N LEU A 8 -16.83 10.04 10.58
CA LEU A 8 -16.84 8.78 11.32
C LEU A 8 -18.23 8.08 11.35
N PRO A 9 -19.37 8.78 11.52
CA PRO A 9 -20.69 8.15 11.45
C PRO A 9 -20.96 7.48 10.10
N ALA A 10 -20.55 8.08 8.99
CA ALA A 10 -20.75 7.51 7.65
C ALA A 10 -19.96 6.20 7.49
N VAL A 11 -18.73 6.16 8.01
CA VAL A 11 -17.88 4.95 8.02
C VAL A 11 -18.50 3.86 8.89
N ILE A 12 -18.92 4.19 10.12
CA ILE A 12 -19.57 3.25 11.04
C ILE A 12 -20.83 2.66 10.43
N LEU A 13 -21.69 3.49 9.82
CA LEU A 13 -22.90 3.04 9.14
C LEU A 13 -22.57 2.16 7.93
N GLY A 14 -21.52 2.52 7.16
CA GLY A 14 -21.02 1.71 6.07
C GLY A 14 -20.58 0.31 6.53
N PHE A 15 -19.78 0.22 7.59
CA PHE A 15 -19.39 -1.06 8.20
C PHE A 15 -20.58 -1.86 8.71
N GLY A 16 -21.53 -1.20 9.38
CA GLY A 16 -22.79 -1.80 9.79
C GLY A 16 -23.55 -2.41 8.61
N ALA A 17 -23.60 -1.71 7.48
CA ALA A 17 -24.23 -2.20 6.26
C ALA A 17 -23.51 -3.43 5.69
N LEU A 18 -22.17 -3.47 5.67
CA LEU A 18 -21.41 -4.63 5.20
C LEU A 18 -21.77 -5.90 5.99
N ILE A 19 -21.76 -5.82 7.32
CA ILE A 19 -22.10 -6.97 8.17
C ILE A 19 -23.59 -7.31 8.04
N PHE A 20 -24.47 -6.32 7.96
CA PHE A 20 -25.90 -6.56 7.71
C PHE A 20 -26.14 -7.40 6.44
N PHE A 21 -25.50 -7.06 5.32
CA PHE A 21 -25.66 -7.81 4.07
C PHE A 21 -25.06 -9.21 4.16
N HIS A 22 -23.97 -9.38 4.91
CA HIS A 22 -23.41 -10.70 5.23
C HIS A 22 -24.43 -11.58 5.96
N GLU A 23 -24.99 -11.08 7.07
CA GLU A 23 -26.01 -11.79 7.87
C GLU A 23 -27.30 -12.04 7.07
N LEU A 24 -27.69 -11.08 6.21
CA LEU A 24 -28.81 -11.23 5.31
C LEU A 24 -28.61 -12.42 4.36
N GLY A 25 -27.38 -12.67 3.90
CA GLY A 25 -27.03 -13.83 3.09
C GLY A 25 -27.40 -15.15 3.78
N HIS A 26 -26.90 -15.35 5.00
CA HIS A 26 -27.23 -16.54 5.81
C HIS A 26 -28.73 -16.64 6.08
N PHE A 27 -29.37 -15.53 6.44
CA PHE A 27 -30.81 -15.47 6.71
C PHE A 27 -31.64 -15.96 5.51
N LEU A 28 -31.39 -15.39 4.33
CA LEU A 28 -32.14 -15.70 3.11
C LEU A 28 -31.92 -17.16 2.69
N ALA A 29 -30.68 -17.64 2.78
CA ALA A 29 -30.36 -19.03 2.46
C ALA A 29 -30.98 -20.01 3.46
N ALA A 30 -31.01 -19.69 4.76
CA ALA A 30 -31.66 -20.50 5.78
C ALA A 30 -33.16 -20.61 5.53
N LYS A 31 -33.84 -19.48 5.25
CA LYS A 31 -35.26 -19.47 4.87
C LYS A 31 -35.53 -20.31 3.63
N TRP A 32 -34.71 -20.18 2.59
CA TRP A 32 -34.81 -20.98 1.37
C TRP A 32 -34.62 -22.48 1.63
N ALA A 33 -33.67 -22.84 2.49
CA ALA A 33 -33.38 -24.22 2.85
C ALA A 33 -34.48 -24.87 3.71
N GLY A 34 -35.38 -24.06 4.29
CA GLY A 34 -36.41 -24.47 5.23
C GLY A 34 -35.93 -24.55 6.67
N VAL A 35 -34.80 -23.90 7.00
CA VAL A 35 -34.25 -23.83 8.36
C VAL A 35 -34.93 -22.71 9.14
N ARG A 36 -35.37 -23.02 10.37
CA ARG A 36 -36.03 -22.04 11.24
C ARG A 36 -35.04 -20.97 11.70
N THR A 37 -35.43 -19.71 11.58
CA THR A 37 -34.64 -18.56 12.04
C THR A 37 -35.42 -17.79 13.11
N GLY A 38 -34.98 -17.85 14.37
CA GLY A 38 -35.70 -17.27 15.51
C GLY A 38 -35.55 -15.75 15.64
N ALA A 39 -34.40 -15.22 15.19
CA ALA A 39 -34.12 -13.79 15.24
C ALA A 39 -33.25 -13.35 14.05
N PHE A 40 -33.49 -12.12 13.60
CA PHE A 40 -32.65 -11.39 12.67
C PHE A 40 -32.44 -9.97 13.22
N ALA A 41 -31.20 -9.62 13.53
CA ALA A 41 -30.88 -8.35 14.17
C ALA A 41 -29.94 -7.51 13.33
N VAL A 42 -30.23 -6.21 13.25
CA VAL A 42 -29.35 -5.18 12.71
C VAL A 42 -28.72 -4.44 13.88
N GLY A 43 -27.39 -4.46 13.95
CA GLY A 43 -26.61 -3.90 15.04
C GLY A 43 -26.42 -4.81 16.24
N MET A 44 -25.80 -4.28 17.28
CA MET A 44 -25.47 -4.97 18.53
C MET A 44 -25.98 -4.22 19.78
N GLY A 45 -25.97 -4.92 20.92
CA GLY A 45 -26.39 -4.37 22.20
C GLY A 45 -27.92 -4.45 22.43
N PRO A 46 -28.49 -3.54 23.25
CA PRO A 46 -29.90 -3.57 23.59
C PRO A 46 -30.79 -3.30 22.37
N VAL A 47 -31.95 -3.96 22.35
CA VAL A 47 -32.96 -3.81 21.29
C VAL A 47 -33.66 -2.47 21.45
N LEU A 48 -33.60 -1.62 20.41
CA LEU A 48 -34.34 -0.36 20.37
C LEU A 48 -35.76 -0.58 19.87
N LEU A 49 -35.88 -1.26 18.72
CA LEU A 49 -37.14 -1.56 18.06
C LEU A 49 -37.12 -3.01 17.61
N SER A 50 -38.25 -3.70 17.75
CA SER A 50 -38.42 -5.01 17.14
C SER A 50 -39.79 -5.18 16.53
N TRP A 51 -39.85 -6.03 15.52
CA TRP A 51 -41.07 -6.41 14.83
C TRP A 51 -41.17 -7.92 14.78
N ARG A 52 -42.35 -8.45 15.13
CA ARG A 52 -42.72 -9.85 14.94
C ARG A 52 -44.13 -9.91 14.36
N ARG A 53 -44.33 -10.77 13.35
CA ARG A 53 -45.67 -11.04 12.82
C ARG A 53 -46.61 -11.46 13.96
N GLY A 54 -47.80 -10.88 14.06
CA GLY A 54 -48.75 -11.11 15.15
C GLY A 54 -48.68 -10.11 16.31
N ILE A 55 -47.53 -9.46 16.51
CA ILE A 55 -47.35 -8.39 17.54
C ILE A 55 -47.29 -7.01 16.88
N GLY A 56 -46.60 -6.89 15.74
CA GLY A 56 -46.30 -5.60 15.12
C GLY A 56 -44.99 -5.00 15.63
N LEU A 57 -44.81 -3.69 15.43
CA LEU A 57 -43.60 -2.96 15.82
C LEU A 57 -43.72 -2.51 17.29
N VAL A 58 -42.72 -2.83 18.10
CA VAL A 58 -42.65 -2.43 19.52
C VAL A 58 -41.28 -1.84 19.85
N ALA A 59 -41.24 -0.96 20.85
CA ALA A 59 -39.98 -0.53 21.46
C ALA A 59 -39.45 -1.64 22.39
N GLY A 60 -38.17 -1.97 22.27
CA GLY A 60 -37.58 -3.12 22.94
C GLY A 60 -37.86 -4.45 22.22
N SER A 61 -37.68 -5.57 22.91
CA SER A 61 -37.89 -6.92 22.35
C SER A 61 -39.35 -7.37 22.42
N THR A 62 -39.78 -8.10 21.40
CA THR A 62 -41.09 -8.76 21.34
C THR A 62 -41.26 -9.88 22.37
N GLN A 63 -40.18 -10.38 23.00
CA GLN A 63 -40.21 -11.54 23.90
C GLN A 63 -41.18 -11.38 25.07
N ALA A 64 -41.24 -10.20 25.70
CA ALA A 64 -42.19 -9.96 26.79
C ALA A 64 -43.65 -10.15 26.35
N ARG A 65 -43.96 -9.70 25.13
CA ARG A 65 -45.31 -9.82 24.56
C ARG A 65 -45.60 -11.24 24.07
N VAL A 66 -44.59 -11.98 23.62
CA VAL A 66 -44.72 -13.42 23.33
C VAL A 66 -45.05 -14.20 24.59
N ILE A 67 -44.34 -13.95 25.69
CA ILE A 67 -44.61 -14.60 26.99
C ILE A 67 -46.02 -14.28 27.48
N GLU A 68 -46.49 -13.04 27.30
CA GLU A 68 -47.87 -12.67 27.67
C GLU A 68 -48.94 -13.41 26.84
N LEU A 69 -48.68 -13.65 25.55
CA LEU A 69 -49.65 -14.27 24.64
C LEU A 69 -49.60 -15.80 24.64
N ALA A 70 -48.42 -16.39 24.83
CA ALA A 70 -48.16 -17.82 24.65
C ALA A 70 -47.60 -18.52 25.91
N GLY A 71 -47.37 -17.78 27.00
CA GLY A 71 -46.93 -18.32 28.30
C GLY A 71 -45.45 -18.69 28.41
N GLU A 72 -44.75 -18.87 27.29
CA GLU A 72 -43.33 -19.21 27.21
C GLU A 72 -42.61 -18.29 26.20
N PRO A 73 -41.28 -18.11 26.31
CA PRO A 73 -40.51 -17.35 25.34
C PRO A 73 -40.43 -18.06 23.98
N ALA A 74 -40.20 -17.26 22.92
CA ALA A 74 -40.36 -17.73 21.54
C ALA A 74 -39.38 -18.84 21.12
N ASP A 75 -38.21 -18.90 21.77
CA ASP A 75 -37.16 -19.90 21.55
C ASP A 75 -37.55 -21.30 22.05
N LYS A 76 -38.46 -21.40 23.02
CA LYS A 76 -38.98 -22.67 23.53
C LYS A 76 -40.25 -23.16 22.83
N LEU A 77 -40.92 -22.29 22.09
CA LEU A 77 -42.15 -22.63 21.38
C LEU A 77 -41.84 -23.21 20.00
N THR A 78 -42.59 -24.23 19.61
CA THR A 78 -42.61 -24.72 18.22
C THR A 78 -43.36 -23.74 17.32
N ASP A 79 -43.15 -23.83 16.01
CA ASP A 79 -43.87 -22.99 15.05
C ASP A 79 -45.38 -23.22 15.04
N ALA A 80 -45.82 -24.46 15.30
CA ALA A 80 -47.24 -24.76 15.43
C ALA A 80 -47.85 -24.00 16.60
N GLN A 81 -47.17 -24.01 17.76
CA GLN A 81 -47.59 -23.26 18.95
C GLN A 81 -47.55 -21.75 18.71
N LEU A 82 -46.49 -21.22 18.09
CA LEU A 82 -46.44 -19.80 17.72
C LEU A 82 -47.60 -19.43 16.78
N SER A 83 -47.86 -20.25 15.77
CA SER A 83 -48.95 -20.00 14.81
C SER A 83 -50.34 -20.12 15.44
N GLU A 84 -50.54 -20.98 16.43
CA GLU A 84 -51.80 -21.08 17.20
C GLU A 84 -52.12 -19.77 17.90
N HIS A 85 -51.11 -19.09 18.41
CA HIS A 85 -51.22 -17.75 19.00
C HIS A 85 -51.14 -16.61 17.96
N GLY A 86 -51.14 -16.91 16.65
CA GLY A 86 -51.05 -15.91 15.58
C GLY A 86 -49.68 -15.25 15.42
N LEU A 87 -48.64 -15.81 16.04
CA LEU A 87 -47.28 -15.26 16.09
C LEU A 87 -46.40 -15.80 14.95
N GLY A 88 -45.46 -14.98 14.49
CA GLY A 88 -44.40 -15.40 13.57
C GLY A 88 -43.18 -15.98 14.29
N GLU A 89 -42.44 -16.83 13.59
CA GLU A 89 -41.21 -17.47 14.10
C GLU A 89 -40.06 -16.48 14.34
N THR A 90 -39.89 -15.49 13.44
CA THR A 90 -38.74 -14.58 13.45
C THR A 90 -39.08 -13.24 14.09
N GLU A 91 -38.21 -12.83 15.02
CA GLU A 91 -38.13 -11.44 15.49
C GLU A 91 -37.09 -10.65 14.68
N TYR A 92 -37.52 -9.57 14.08
CA TYR A 92 -36.67 -8.61 13.37
C TYR A 92 -36.36 -7.47 14.31
N SER A 93 -35.09 -7.17 14.57
CA SER A 93 -34.72 -6.15 15.57
C SER A 93 -33.68 -5.16 15.08
N LEU A 94 -33.84 -3.90 15.47
CA LEU A 94 -32.85 -2.84 15.36
C LEU A 94 -32.27 -2.57 16.75
N ARG A 95 -30.94 -2.59 16.86
CA ARG A 95 -30.22 -2.46 18.13
C ARG A 95 -29.44 -1.15 18.19
N LEU A 96 -29.07 -0.76 19.41
CA LEU A 96 -28.48 0.55 19.70
C LEU A 96 -27.19 0.82 18.92
N LEU A 97 -26.29 -0.15 18.85
CA LEU A 97 -25.02 0.02 18.17
C LEU A 97 -25.18 -0.40 16.70
N PRO A 98 -24.97 0.49 15.72
CA PRO A 98 -25.09 0.18 14.29
C PRO A 98 -23.87 -0.61 13.76
N LEU A 99 -23.24 -1.40 14.64
CA LEU A 99 -22.10 -2.25 14.33
C LEU A 99 -22.58 -3.69 14.38
N GLY A 100 -22.45 -4.39 13.25
CA GLY A 100 -22.76 -5.80 13.16
C GLY A 100 -24.25 -6.12 12.97
N GLY A 101 -24.57 -7.37 13.29
CA GLY A 101 -25.89 -7.97 13.21
C GLY A 101 -25.74 -9.44 13.57
N PHE A 102 -26.84 -10.17 13.66
CA PHE A 102 -26.77 -11.63 13.73
C PHE A 102 -28.06 -12.27 13.25
N VAL A 103 -27.90 -13.50 12.76
CA VAL A 103 -28.95 -14.46 12.49
C VAL A 103 -28.94 -15.55 13.56
N SER A 104 -30.08 -15.79 14.21
CA SER A 104 -30.25 -16.96 15.07
C SER A 104 -30.94 -18.07 14.28
N MET A 105 -30.20 -19.14 13.97
CA MET A 105 -30.69 -20.36 13.31
C MET A 105 -30.91 -21.48 14.32
N LEU A 106 -32.04 -22.16 14.23
CA LEU A 106 -32.32 -23.34 15.04
C LEU A 106 -31.29 -24.43 14.75
N GLY A 107 -30.64 -24.98 15.78
CA GLY A 107 -29.61 -26.01 15.64
C GLY A 107 -28.20 -25.48 15.36
N GLN A 108 -27.98 -24.17 15.28
CA GLN A 108 -26.66 -23.54 15.20
C GLN A 108 -26.52 -22.51 16.33
N GLU A 109 -26.56 -22.99 17.59
CA GLU A 109 -26.38 -22.14 18.76
C GLU A 109 -24.89 -22.01 19.12
N ASP A 110 -24.31 -20.82 18.91
CA ASP A 110 -22.87 -20.54 19.16
C ASP A 110 -22.43 -20.82 20.62
N GLY A 111 -23.37 -20.82 21.56
CA GLY A 111 -23.12 -21.09 22.98
C GLY A 111 -23.38 -22.53 23.43
N LYS A 112 -24.02 -23.37 22.61
CA LYS A 112 -24.38 -24.76 22.94
C LYS A 112 -24.24 -25.68 21.73
N PRO A 113 -23.01 -26.06 21.33
CA PRO A 113 -22.77 -26.95 20.19
C PRO A 113 -23.40 -28.34 20.32
N GLU A 114 -23.78 -28.73 21.54
CA GLU A 114 -24.39 -30.01 21.88
C GLU A 114 -25.93 -29.97 21.87
N ALA A 115 -26.54 -28.78 21.69
CA ALA A 115 -27.98 -28.63 21.59
C ALA A 115 -28.46 -29.20 20.24
N VAL A 116 -28.88 -30.46 20.26
CA VAL A 116 -29.56 -31.10 19.13
C VAL A 116 -31.06 -30.81 19.27
N SER A 117 -31.63 -30.14 18.27
CA SER A 117 -33.08 -30.01 18.15
C SER A 117 -33.61 -31.10 17.22
N ASP A 118 -34.63 -31.82 17.68
CA ASP A 118 -35.35 -32.83 16.90
C ASP A 118 -36.32 -32.21 15.88
N ASP A 119 -36.46 -30.87 15.82
CA ASP A 119 -37.28 -30.20 14.82
C ASP A 119 -36.70 -30.46 13.41
N PRO A 120 -37.47 -30.99 12.45
CA PRO A 120 -37.00 -31.25 11.07
C PRO A 120 -36.43 -30.03 10.35
N ARG A 121 -36.71 -28.81 10.82
CA ARG A 121 -36.18 -27.54 10.31
C ARG A 121 -34.96 -27.03 11.08
N SER A 122 -34.37 -27.88 11.90
CA SER A 122 -33.07 -27.69 12.54
C SER A 122 -31.95 -27.71 11.50
N TYR A 123 -31.01 -26.78 11.61
CA TYR A 123 -29.83 -26.69 10.76
C TYR A 123 -29.07 -28.02 10.69
N ASN A 124 -28.84 -28.67 11.84
CA ASN A 124 -28.09 -29.93 11.92
C ASN A 124 -28.75 -31.11 11.20
N LEU A 125 -30.08 -31.07 11.02
CA LEU A 125 -30.84 -32.10 10.29
C LEU A 125 -30.93 -31.80 8.79
N ALA A 126 -30.57 -30.59 8.35
CA ALA A 126 -30.54 -30.26 6.95
C ALA A 126 -29.41 -31.02 6.22
N PRO A 127 -29.65 -31.51 4.98
CA PRO A 127 -28.62 -32.13 4.16
C PRO A 127 -27.38 -31.24 4.03
N VAL A 128 -26.18 -31.85 4.02
CA VAL A 128 -24.89 -31.15 3.92
C VAL A 128 -24.87 -30.11 2.79
N PRO A 129 -25.36 -30.38 1.55
CA PRO A 129 -25.36 -29.37 0.49
C PRO A 129 -26.20 -28.12 0.84
N LYS A 130 -27.33 -28.28 1.53
CA LYS A 130 -28.13 -27.13 1.99
C LYS A 130 -27.38 -26.33 3.05
N ARG A 131 -26.76 -27.01 4.02
CA ARG A 131 -25.92 -26.37 5.04
C ARG A 131 -24.75 -25.60 4.43
N MET A 132 -24.10 -26.15 3.41
CA MET A 132 -23.02 -25.47 2.68
C MET A 132 -23.50 -24.20 1.98
N VAL A 133 -24.69 -24.22 1.36
CA VAL A 133 -25.29 -23.02 0.77
C VAL A 133 -25.58 -21.97 1.84
N ILE A 134 -26.12 -22.37 3.00
CA ILE A 134 -26.41 -21.43 4.10
C ILE A 134 -25.14 -20.73 4.59
N ILE A 135 -24.07 -21.49 4.84
CA ILE A 135 -22.80 -20.93 5.33
C ILE A 135 -22.10 -20.09 4.26
N SER A 136 -22.05 -20.55 3.01
CA SER A 136 -21.40 -19.76 1.95
C SER A 136 -22.19 -18.51 1.55
N ALA A 137 -23.48 -18.42 1.89
CA ALA A 137 -24.33 -17.31 1.50
C ALA A 137 -23.82 -15.96 2.03
N GLY A 138 -23.29 -15.88 3.25
CA GLY A 138 -22.72 -14.65 3.78
C GLY A 138 -21.52 -14.14 2.96
N VAL A 139 -20.60 -15.04 2.60
CA VAL A 139 -19.44 -14.74 1.73
C VAL A 139 -19.90 -14.28 0.35
N VAL A 140 -20.83 -15.02 -0.27
CA VAL A 140 -21.38 -14.67 -1.58
C VAL A 140 -22.08 -13.32 -1.56
N MET A 141 -22.79 -13.00 -0.46
CA MET A 141 -23.53 -11.75 -0.35
C MET A 141 -22.59 -10.54 -0.23
N ASN A 142 -21.47 -10.70 0.47
CA ASN A 142 -20.41 -9.69 0.47
C ASN A 142 -19.78 -9.50 -0.91
N LEU A 143 -19.51 -10.57 -1.67
CA LEU A 143 -18.99 -10.42 -3.04
C LEU A 143 -19.98 -9.68 -3.96
N ILE A 144 -21.26 -9.99 -3.87
CA ILE A 144 -22.29 -9.28 -4.64
C ILE A 144 -22.36 -7.82 -4.21
N LEU A 145 -22.34 -7.53 -2.90
CA LEU A 145 -22.34 -6.17 -2.40
C LEU A 145 -21.12 -5.39 -2.88
N ALA A 146 -19.93 -5.98 -2.83
CA ALA A 146 -18.71 -5.39 -3.35
C ALA A 146 -18.84 -4.99 -4.82
N ILE A 147 -19.33 -5.92 -5.66
CA ILE A 147 -19.57 -5.66 -7.08
C ILE A 147 -20.54 -4.49 -7.23
N VAL A 148 -21.68 -4.49 -6.54
CA VAL A 148 -22.67 -3.41 -6.60
C VAL A 148 -22.06 -2.07 -6.20
N LEU A 149 -21.31 -2.02 -5.09
CA LEU A 149 -20.64 -0.81 -4.62
C LEU A 149 -19.64 -0.28 -5.66
N PHE A 150 -18.83 -1.15 -6.26
CA PHE A 150 -17.93 -0.75 -7.34
C PHE A 150 -18.67 -0.32 -8.60
N VAL A 151 -19.75 -1.00 -9.01
CA VAL A 151 -20.56 -0.58 -10.17
C VAL A 151 -21.08 0.84 -9.97
N VAL A 152 -21.62 1.15 -8.78
CA VAL A 152 -22.12 2.48 -8.47
C VAL A 152 -20.96 3.50 -8.46
N ALA A 153 -19.83 3.17 -7.85
CA ALA A 153 -18.65 4.03 -7.82
C ALA A 153 -18.13 4.35 -9.24
N PHE A 154 -17.96 3.34 -10.10
CA PHE A 154 -17.54 3.51 -11.50
C PHE A 154 -18.63 4.14 -12.38
N GLY A 155 -19.91 4.06 -12.00
CA GLY A 155 -20.97 4.81 -12.66
C GLY A 155 -20.87 6.32 -12.41
N ILE A 156 -20.43 6.72 -11.21
CA ILE A 156 -20.18 8.12 -10.85
C ILE A 156 -18.83 8.61 -11.42
N GLY A 157 -17.80 7.76 -11.34
CA GLY A 157 -16.43 8.07 -11.75
C GLY A 157 -15.48 8.11 -10.56
N VAL A 158 -14.43 7.27 -10.61
CA VAL A 158 -13.42 7.15 -9.54
C VAL A 158 -12.07 7.60 -10.08
N LYS A 159 -11.36 8.44 -9.32
CA LYS A 159 -10.00 8.86 -9.68
C LYS A 159 -8.98 7.85 -9.17
N PHE A 160 -8.06 7.47 -10.04
CA PHE A 160 -6.90 6.64 -9.74
C PHE A 160 -5.63 7.33 -10.20
N GLU A 161 -4.48 6.88 -9.70
CA GLU A 161 -3.19 7.25 -10.25
C GLU A 161 -3.12 6.82 -11.73
N ALA A 162 -2.80 7.77 -12.61
CA ALA A 162 -2.67 7.51 -14.03
C ALA A 162 -1.45 6.62 -14.30
N PRO A 163 -1.47 5.75 -15.32
CA PRO A 163 -0.33 4.89 -15.67
C PRO A 163 0.76 5.71 -16.40
N VAL A 164 1.23 6.78 -15.77
CA VAL A 164 2.26 7.69 -16.28
C VAL A 164 3.47 7.61 -15.36
N VAL A 165 4.64 7.44 -15.96
CA VAL A 165 5.92 7.36 -15.26
C VAL A 165 6.27 8.76 -14.74
N GLY A 166 6.42 8.89 -13.42
CA GLY A 166 6.97 10.10 -12.79
C GLY A 166 8.47 10.04 -12.69
N SER A 167 8.98 8.90 -12.21
CA SER A 167 10.41 8.62 -12.18
C SER A 167 10.67 7.12 -12.20
N THR A 168 11.89 6.77 -12.58
CA THR A 168 12.44 5.41 -12.52
C THR A 168 13.40 5.31 -11.34
N GLN A 169 13.45 4.13 -10.73
CA GLN A 169 14.49 3.76 -9.79
C GLN A 169 15.81 3.67 -10.54
N LEU A 170 16.84 4.30 -9.97
CA LEU A 170 18.18 4.33 -10.54
C LEU A 170 18.76 2.93 -10.67
N GLY A 171 19.29 2.60 -11.85
CA GLY A 171 19.79 1.28 -12.22
C GLY A 171 18.71 0.20 -12.26
N GLY A 172 17.44 0.56 -12.02
CA GLY A 172 16.34 -0.39 -11.94
C GLY A 172 15.82 -0.84 -13.31
N PRO A 173 14.94 -1.86 -13.34
CA PRO A 173 14.53 -2.51 -14.58
C PRO A 173 13.93 -1.57 -15.63
N ALA A 174 13.06 -0.64 -15.22
CA ALA A 174 12.42 0.28 -16.15
C ALA A 174 13.38 1.32 -16.74
N GLU A 175 14.39 1.76 -15.98
CA GLU A 175 15.39 2.71 -16.49
C GLU A 175 16.28 2.01 -17.55
N GLN A 176 16.72 0.77 -17.27
CA GLN A 176 17.49 -0.03 -18.22
C GLN A 176 16.72 -0.31 -19.52
N ALA A 177 15.39 -0.43 -19.43
CA ALA A 177 14.51 -0.60 -20.59
C ALA A 177 14.25 0.71 -21.36
N GLY A 178 14.74 1.85 -20.87
CA GLY A 178 14.62 3.16 -21.52
C GLY A 178 13.28 3.87 -21.28
N LEU A 179 12.53 3.51 -20.22
CA LEU A 179 11.38 4.30 -19.79
C LEU A 179 11.86 5.64 -19.21
N LEU A 180 11.16 6.71 -19.56
CA LEU A 180 11.47 8.07 -19.13
C LEU A 180 10.27 8.67 -18.39
N PRO A 181 10.50 9.66 -17.50
CA PRO A 181 9.44 10.49 -16.96
C PRO A 181 8.53 11.06 -18.07
N GLY A 182 7.22 10.99 -17.85
CA GLY A 182 6.17 11.38 -18.80
C GLY A 182 5.69 10.27 -19.73
N ASP A 183 6.34 9.11 -19.76
CA ASP A 183 5.87 7.96 -20.54
C ASP A 183 4.55 7.42 -19.98
N ARG A 184 3.56 7.20 -20.86
CA ARG A 184 2.28 6.57 -20.48
C ARG A 184 2.31 5.09 -20.81
N ILE A 185 2.31 4.24 -19.79
CA ILE A 185 2.21 2.79 -19.96
C ILE A 185 0.79 2.47 -20.44
N THR A 186 0.71 1.64 -21.47
CA THR A 186 -0.55 1.27 -22.14
C THR A 186 -0.88 -0.21 -21.96
N HIS A 187 0.12 -1.09 -21.99
CA HIS A 187 -0.07 -2.53 -21.83
C HIS A 187 1.09 -3.16 -21.06
N VAL A 188 0.79 -4.25 -20.34
CA VAL A 188 1.76 -5.17 -19.72
C VAL A 188 1.33 -6.60 -20.05
N ASP A 189 2.20 -7.40 -20.67
CA ASP A 189 1.92 -8.75 -21.17
C ASP A 189 0.64 -8.84 -22.03
N GLY A 190 0.44 -7.84 -22.90
CA GLY A 190 -0.74 -7.73 -23.76
C GLY A 190 -2.03 -7.33 -23.04
N ALA A 191 -2.05 -7.25 -21.71
CA ALA A 191 -3.17 -6.72 -20.95
C ALA A 191 -3.12 -5.19 -20.90
N ALA A 192 -4.20 -4.52 -21.31
CA ALA A 192 -4.28 -3.07 -21.21
C ALA A 192 -4.28 -2.60 -19.76
N VAL A 193 -3.45 -1.60 -19.45
CA VAL A 193 -3.42 -0.96 -18.14
C VAL A 193 -4.19 0.36 -18.17
N SER A 194 -5.02 0.58 -17.15
CA SER A 194 -5.82 1.80 -17.03
C SER A 194 -5.34 2.70 -15.90
N THR A 195 -4.63 2.14 -14.93
CA THR A 195 -4.13 2.82 -13.74
C THR A 195 -2.68 2.43 -13.47
N PHE A 196 -1.96 3.26 -12.73
CA PHE A 196 -0.61 2.92 -12.27
C PHE A 196 -0.61 1.63 -11.43
N LYS A 197 -1.67 1.41 -10.64
CA LYS A 197 -1.84 0.20 -9.83
C LYS A 197 -1.89 -1.07 -10.67
N ASP A 198 -2.42 -1.02 -11.88
CA ASP A 198 -2.44 -2.19 -12.77
C ASP A 198 -1.02 -2.61 -13.18
N VAL A 199 -0.10 -1.65 -13.33
CA VAL A 199 1.33 -1.90 -13.60
C VAL A 199 1.98 -2.56 -12.39
N ASP A 200 1.74 -2.05 -11.18
CA ASP A 200 2.22 -2.65 -9.94
C ASP A 200 1.71 -4.08 -9.75
N VAL A 201 0.42 -4.33 -10.02
CA VAL A 201 -0.18 -5.66 -9.91
C VAL A 201 0.44 -6.61 -10.92
N ALA A 202 0.59 -6.19 -12.17
CA ALA A 202 1.19 -7.00 -13.21
C ALA A 202 2.64 -7.39 -12.86
N ALA A 203 3.44 -6.43 -12.39
CA ALA A 203 4.79 -6.68 -11.89
C ALA A 203 4.79 -7.65 -10.70
N ALA A 204 3.95 -7.41 -9.70
CA ALA A 204 3.85 -8.24 -8.51
C ALA A 204 3.40 -9.69 -8.77
N MET A 205 2.62 -9.90 -9.83
CA MET A 205 2.09 -11.21 -10.26
C MET A 205 3.03 -11.94 -11.21
N ALA A 206 4.08 -11.29 -11.69
CA ALA A 206 5.09 -11.92 -12.52
C ALA A 206 5.72 -13.10 -11.77
N LYS A 207 6.16 -14.11 -12.52
CA LYS A 207 7.02 -15.15 -11.95
C LYS A 207 8.43 -14.58 -11.79
N PRO A 208 9.16 -14.93 -10.72
CA PRO A 208 10.57 -14.58 -10.61
C PRO A 208 11.33 -15.01 -11.87
N GLU A 209 12.27 -14.18 -12.31
CA GLU A 209 13.12 -14.43 -13.49
C GLU A 209 12.38 -14.47 -14.84
N VAL A 210 11.06 -14.23 -14.87
CA VAL A 210 10.29 -14.14 -16.11
C VAL A 210 10.10 -12.67 -16.47
N PRO A 211 10.59 -12.23 -17.63
CA PRO A 211 10.44 -10.84 -18.03
C PRO A 211 9.03 -10.55 -18.54
N LEU A 212 8.60 -9.29 -18.38
CA LEU A 212 7.31 -8.78 -18.82
C LEU A 212 7.47 -7.97 -20.11
N GLN A 213 6.52 -8.10 -21.03
CA GLN A 213 6.41 -7.24 -22.20
C GLN A 213 5.66 -5.97 -21.82
N VAL A 214 6.31 -4.82 -21.87
CA VAL A 214 5.73 -3.53 -21.48
C VAL A 214 5.67 -2.61 -22.69
N GLN A 215 4.49 -2.04 -22.93
CA GLN A 215 4.24 -1.08 -24.00
C GLN A 215 3.85 0.27 -23.44
N TRP A 216 4.45 1.34 -23.94
CA TRP A 216 4.16 2.71 -23.53
C TRP A 216 4.09 3.67 -24.70
N SER A 217 3.58 4.86 -24.44
CA SER A 217 3.49 5.95 -25.40
C SER A 217 4.27 7.15 -24.88
N ARG A 218 5.16 7.67 -25.73
CA ARG A 218 5.93 8.91 -25.50
C ARG A 218 5.60 9.88 -26.62
N ASN A 219 5.00 11.02 -26.30
CA ASN A 219 4.56 12.01 -27.30
C ASN A 219 3.73 11.38 -28.44
N ALA A 220 2.79 10.50 -28.08
CA ALA A 220 1.94 9.71 -28.99
C ALA A 220 2.67 8.68 -29.88
N GLN A 221 3.98 8.50 -29.75
CA GLN A 221 4.73 7.44 -30.41
C GLN A 221 4.75 6.18 -29.52
N PRO A 222 4.45 4.99 -30.06
CA PRO A 222 4.48 3.75 -29.31
C PRO A 222 5.91 3.23 -29.13
N TYR A 223 6.20 2.68 -27.95
CA TYR A 223 7.44 2.02 -27.59
C TYR A 223 7.12 0.70 -26.90
N GLU A 224 8.05 -0.25 -26.98
CA GLU A 224 7.90 -1.56 -26.39
C GLU A 224 9.26 -2.09 -25.95
N ALA A 225 9.31 -2.74 -24.80
CA ALA A 225 10.48 -3.42 -24.29
C ALA A 225 10.10 -4.62 -23.42
N THR A 226 11.02 -5.58 -23.33
CA THR A 226 10.95 -6.70 -22.40
C THR A 226 11.73 -6.35 -21.16
N ILE A 227 11.06 -6.28 -20.01
CA ILE A 227 11.61 -5.79 -18.75
C ILE A 227 11.58 -6.91 -17.73
N LEU A 228 12.73 -7.23 -17.13
CA LEU A 228 12.80 -8.24 -16.07
C LEU A 228 12.49 -7.59 -14.71
N PRO A 229 11.37 -7.90 -14.04
CA PRO A 229 11.06 -7.29 -12.76
C PRO A 229 12.03 -7.73 -11.67
N GLU A 230 12.33 -6.81 -10.76
CA GLU A 230 13.21 -7.07 -9.61
C GLU A 230 12.44 -6.95 -8.29
N VAL A 231 12.99 -7.54 -7.23
CA VAL A 231 12.37 -7.45 -5.89
C VAL A 231 12.52 -6.03 -5.37
N GLY A 232 11.41 -5.28 -5.39
CA GLY A 232 11.35 -3.94 -4.85
C GLY A 232 11.36 -3.91 -3.32
N PRO A 233 11.37 -2.70 -2.71
CA PRO A 233 11.50 -2.51 -1.25
C PRO A 233 10.40 -3.19 -0.41
N ARG A 234 9.22 -3.43 -1.00
CA ARG A 234 8.09 -4.12 -0.36
C ARG A 234 8.13 -5.65 -0.52
N GLY A 235 9.24 -6.19 -1.01
CA GLY A 235 9.40 -7.61 -1.33
C GLY A 235 8.52 -8.09 -2.50
N LEU A 236 7.86 -7.18 -3.23
CA LEU A 236 7.10 -7.46 -4.46
C LEU A 236 8.04 -7.32 -5.64
N LEU A 237 7.85 -8.14 -6.67
CA LEU A 237 8.43 -7.84 -7.97
C LEU A 237 7.88 -6.49 -8.45
N SER A 238 8.77 -5.63 -8.95
CA SER A 238 8.47 -4.28 -9.39
C SER A 238 9.32 -3.95 -10.61
N LEU A 239 8.83 -3.02 -11.42
CA LEU A 239 9.60 -2.43 -12.52
C LEU A 239 10.48 -1.26 -12.06
N GLY A 240 10.42 -0.88 -10.78
CA GLY A 240 11.15 0.28 -10.26
C GLY A 240 10.57 1.60 -10.78
N LEU A 241 9.24 1.71 -10.84
CA LEU A 241 8.54 2.89 -11.34
C LEU A 241 7.83 3.62 -10.19
N LEU A 242 7.80 4.95 -10.28
CA LEU A 242 6.98 5.81 -9.42
C LEU A 242 5.97 6.59 -10.28
N PRO A 243 4.75 6.84 -9.78
CA PRO A 243 3.72 7.55 -10.53
C PRO A 243 4.09 9.01 -10.75
N ALA A 244 3.65 9.56 -11.88
CA ALA A 244 3.79 10.98 -12.20
C ALA A 244 3.06 11.85 -11.18
N ALA A 245 3.67 12.99 -10.86
CA ALA A 245 3.07 14.02 -10.04
C ALA A 245 2.32 15.04 -10.91
N SER A 246 1.12 15.40 -10.48
CA SER A 246 0.31 16.46 -11.05
C SER A 246 0.92 17.84 -10.79
N ALA A 247 0.28 18.90 -11.28
CA ALA A 247 0.65 20.27 -10.94
C ALA A 247 0.03 20.77 -9.62
N THR A 248 -0.86 19.99 -8.99
CA THR A 248 -1.59 20.43 -7.79
C THR A 248 -0.83 20.05 -6.54
N LEU A 249 -0.55 21.02 -5.68
CA LEU A 249 0.04 20.79 -4.36
C LEU A 249 -0.93 20.01 -3.47
N ARG A 250 -0.42 19.05 -2.71
CA ARG A 250 -1.21 18.29 -1.74
C ARG A 250 -1.79 19.20 -0.67
N SER A 251 -2.98 18.86 -0.20
CA SER A 251 -3.66 19.58 0.88
C SER A 251 -3.55 18.89 2.24
N ASP A 252 -2.98 17.69 2.32
CA ASP A 252 -2.93 16.84 3.51
C ASP A 252 -1.55 16.80 4.18
N LEU A 253 -0.77 17.87 4.04
CA LEU A 253 0.61 18.00 4.55
C LEU A 253 0.65 18.79 5.86
N ASP A 254 -0.11 18.33 6.84
CA ASP A 254 -0.36 19.07 8.09
C ASP A 254 0.69 18.80 9.19
N ASP A 255 1.58 17.82 9.00
CA ASP A 255 2.57 17.45 10.01
C ASP A 255 3.79 18.39 10.02
N ALA A 256 4.44 18.50 11.18
CA ALA A 256 5.54 19.45 11.40
C ALA A 256 6.74 19.21 10.47
N THR A 257 7.00 17.94 10.11
CA THR A 257 8.08 17.58 9.18
C THR A 257 7.75 18.03 7.76
N SER A 258 6.52 17.82 7.33
CA SER A 258 6.02 18.30 6.04
C SER A 258 6.05 19.82 5.95
N GLN A 259 5.68 20.55 7.01
CA GLN A 259 5.76 22.02 7.05
C GLN A 259 7.20 22.54 6.97
N ASP A 260 8.14 21.91 7.66
CA ASP A 260 9.56 22.26 7.60
C ASP A 260 10.14 22.05 6.19
N LEU A 261 9.83 20.89 5.58
CA LEU A 261 10.19 20.58 4.19
C LEU A 261 9.52 21.54 3.19
N TRP A 262 8.26 21.91 3.40
CA TRP A 262 7.52 22.89 2.60
C TRP A 262 8.19 24.26 2.64
N SER A 263 8.66 24.64 3.83
CA SER A 263 9.34 25.91 4.04
C SER A 263 10.73 25.92 3.40
N THR A 264 11.47 24.83 3.54
CA THR A 264 12.79 24.63 2.92
C THR A 264 12.70 24.64 1.41
N ALA A 265 11.59 24.13 0.85
CA ALA A 265 11.30 24.17 -0.57
C ALA A 265 10.88 25.56 -1.11
N GLY A 266 10.82 26.58 -0.25
CA GLY A 266 10.41 27.94 -0.62
C GLY A 266 8.91 28.10 -0.85
N LEU A 267 8.09 27.14 -0.42
CA LEU A 267 6.64 27.12 -0.64
C LEU A 267 5.84 27.73 0.52
N SER A 268 6.48 28.33 1.54
CA SER A 268 5.78 28.90 2.71
C SER A 268 4.70 29.92 2.37
N ALA A 269 4.85 30.65 1.25
CA ALA A 269 3.88 31.64 0.78
C ALA A 269 2.77 31.04 -0.09
N VAL A 270 2.87 29.76 -0.47
CA VAL A 270 1.95 29.06 -1.37
C VAL A 270 0.97 28.22 -0.55
N PRO A 271 -0.34 28.51 -0.60
CA PRO A 271 -1.33 27.69 0.10
C PRO A 271 -1.36 26.24 -0.41
N PRO A 272 -1.56 25.25 0.47
CA PRO A 272 -1.84 23.87 0.05
C PRO A 272 -3.02 23.79 -0.93
N GLY A 273 -3.02 22.82 -1.84
CA GLY A 273 -4.03 22.71 -2.90
C GLY A 273 -3.82 23.65 -4.09
N SER A 274 -2.86 24.57 -4.04
CA SER A 274 -2.58 25.48 -5.18
C SER A 274 -2.00 24.71 -6.37
N GLN A 275 -2.31 25.17 -7.59
CA GLN A 275 -1.86 24.54 -8.83
C GLN A 275 -0.66 25.28 -9.42
N LEU A 276 0.44 24.57 -9.68
CA LEU A 276 1.58 25.08 -10.45
C LEU A 276 1.13 25.32 -11.89
N THR A 277 1.28 26.55 -12.37
CA THR A 277 0.84 26.94 -13.72
C THR A 277 1.99 27.32 -14.62
N HIS A 278 3.07 27.90 -14.06
CA HIS A 278 4.22 28.36 -14.84
C HIS A 278 5.53 28.11 -14.12
N LEU A 279 6.56 27.85 -14.93
CA LEU A 279 7.97 27.86 -14.56
C LEU A 279 8.69 28.83 -15.50
N ASP A 280 9.30 29.88 -14.96
CA ASP A 280 9.98 30.94 -15.74
C ASP A 280 9.13 31.55 -16.86
N GLY A 281 7.84 31.74 -16.57
CA GLY A 281 6.86 32.27 -17.54
C GLY A 281 6.41 31.28 -18.61
N THR A 282 6.98 30.06 -18.65
CA THR A 282 6.51 28.97 -19.51
C THR A 282 5.40 28.21 -18.80
N ALA A 283 4.26 28.02 -19.47
CA ALA A 283 3.17 27.21 -18.93
C ALA A 283 3.61 25.75 -18.70
N VAL A 284 3.15 25.16 -17.60
CA VAL A 284 3.35 23.75 -17.26
C VAL A 284 2.02 23.14 -16.85
N SER A 285 1.81 21.89 -17.23
CA SER A 285 0.57 21.14 -16.98
C SER A 285 0.71 20.08 -15.88
N SER A 286 1.94 19.70 -15.54
CA SER A 286 2.26 18.76 -14.46
C SER A 286 3.58 19.13 -13.79
N PHE A 287 3.80 18.65 -12.55
CA PHE A 287 5.10 18.77 -11.92
C PHE A 287 6.18 18.00 -12.68
N SER A 288 5.85 16.82 -13.21
CA SER A 288 6.79 16.00 -13.99
C SER A 288 7.30 16.76 -15.23
N GLU A 289 6.42 17.51 -15.92
CA GLU A 289 6.80 18.40 -17.02
C GLU A 289 7.71 19.54 -16.54
N ALA A 290 7.40 20.14 -15.39
CA ALA A 290 8.21 21.22 -14.82
C ALA A 290 9.60 20.73 -14.39
N ALA A 291 9.68 19.56 -13.75
CA ALA A 291 10.93 18.95 -13.28
C ALA A 291 11.83 18.47 -14.43
N ALA A 292 11.25 18.11 -15.57
CA ALA A 292 12.00 17.74 -16.77
C ALA A 292 12.61 18.95 -17.51
N LYS A 293 12.15 20.18 -17.24
CA LYS A 293 12.66 21.39 -17.90
C LYS A 293 13.94 21.86 -17.20
N PRO A 294 15.07 21.97 -17.92
CA PRO A 294 16.28 22.53 -17.34
C PRO A 294 16.08 24.01 -17.02
N LEU A 295 16.50 24.42 -15.83
CA LEU A 295 16.47 25.80 -15.37
C LEU A 295 17.75 26.51 -15.82
N SER A 296 17.59 27.66 -16.46
CA SER A 296 18.71 28.46 -16.98
C SER A 296 19.17 29.56 -16.01
N SER A 297 18.58 29.66 -14.81
CA SER A 297 18.83 30.75 -13.86
C SER A 297 18.68 30.31 -12.41
N LEU A 298 19.51 30.86 -11.52
CA LEU A 298 19.34 30.75 -10.06
C LEU A 298 18.10 31.53 -9.57
N ASN A 299 17.60 32.47 -10.38
CA ASN A 299 16.43 33.28 -10.08
C ASN A 299 15.17 32.74 -10.74
N SER A 300 15.13 31.45 -11.09
CA SER A 300 13.93 30.84 -11.65
C SER A 300 12.75 31.02 -10.70
N ARG A 301 11.54 31.14 -11.24
CA ARG A 301 10.33 31.40 -10.48
C ARG A 301 9.21 30.44 -10.83
N LEU A 302 8.50 30.02 -9.79
CA LEU A 302 7.31 29.20 -9.86
C LEU A 302 6.09 30.07 -9.65
N ARG A 303 5.07 29.89 -10.50
CA ARG A 303 3.79 30.57 -10.35
C ARG A 303 2.67 29.58 -10.09
N PHE A 304 1.97 29.81 -8.99
CA PHE A 304 0.85 28.99 -8.54
C PHE A 304 -0.46 29.77 -8.64
N SER A 305 -1.53 29.08 -9.03
CA SER A 305 -2.90 29.55 -8.89
C SER A 305 -3.50 28.97 -7.62
N THR A 306 -4.04 29.82 -6.75
CA THR A 306 -4.66 29.42 -5.49
C THR A 306 -6.11 28.98 -5.72
N LEU A 307 -6.67 28.23 -4.78
CA LEU A 307 -8.07 27.80 -4.81
C LEU A 307 -9.06 28.98 -4.85
N GLU A 308 -8.68 30.13 -4.31
CA GLU A 308 -9.46 31.37 -4.31
C GLU A 308 -9.33 32.18 -5.62
N GLY A 309 -8.56 31.68 -6.59
CA GLY A 309 -8.31 32.35 -7.87
C GLY A 309 -7.19 33.40 -7.82
N GLY A 310 -6.44 33.48 -6.72
CA GLY A 310 -5.24 34.30 -6.59
C GLY A 310 -4.05 33.69 -7.32
N MET A 311 -3.01 34.50 -7.56
CA MET A 311 -1.74 34.03 -8.11
C MET A 311 -0.62 34.33 -7.12
N VAL A 312 0.21 33.33 -6.84
CA VAL A 312 1.38 33.43 -5.96
C VAL A 312 2.63 33.07 -6.76
N GLU A 313 3.66 33.89 -6.66
CA GLU A 313 4.94 33.65 -7.32
C GLU A 313 6.04 33.53 -6.27
N VAL A 314 6.79 32.43 -6.31
CA VAL A 314 7.87 32.13 -5.37
C VAL A 314 9.16 31.81 -6.14
N PRO A 315 10.33 32.08 -5.55
CA PRO A 315 11.59 31.61 -6.12
C PRO A 315 11.56 30.08 -6.21
N ALA A 316 12.03 29.54 -7.33
CA ALA A 316 12.24 28.13 -7.49
C ALA A 316 13.47 27.72 -6.67
N ALA A 317 13.30 26.82 -5.70
CA ALA A 317 14.44 26.09 -5.18
C ALA A 317 15.03 25.30 -6.36
N THR A 318 16.32 25.51 -6.64
CA THR A 318 17.01 24.84 -7.75
C THR A 318 18.06 23.90 -7.18
N THR A 319 18.15 22.72 -7.77
CA THR A 319 19.27 21.82 -7.56
C THR A 319 19.96 21.62 -8.89
N CYS A 320 21.23 21.28 -8.81
CA CYS A 320 22.00 21.01 -10.00
C CYS A 320 21.64 19.61 -10.50
N ILE A 321 21.52 19.47 -11.81
CA ILE A 321 21.51 18.13 -12.39
C ILE A 321 22.92 17.63 -12.17
N LEU A 322 23.12 16.88 -11.08
CA LEU A 322 24.31 16.05 -10.86
C LEU A 322 24.55 15.32 -12.18
N PRO A 323 25.66 15.57 -12.91
CA PRO A 323 25.89 14.93 -14.18
C PRO A 323 25.67 13.42 -14.10
N LEU A 324 24.64 12.96 -14.80
CA LEU A 324 24.41 11.56 -15.09
C LEU A 324 25.49 11.11 -16.08
N LEU A 325 26.54 10.49 -15.55
CA LEU A 325 27.39 9.56 -16.27
C LEU A 325 27.52 8.35 -15.33
N SER A 326 27.20 7.12 -15.72
CA SER A 326 27.42 6.51 -17.03
C SER A 326 26.28 5.55 -17.45
N GLU A 327 26.30 5.16 -18.73
CA GLU A 327 25.65 3.92 -19.17
C GLU A 327 26.12 2.75 -18.29
N GLY A 328 25.20 2.22 -17.48
CA GLY A 328 25.35 0.88 -16.90
C GLY A 328 25.61 0.80 -15.40
N ASP A 329 25.70 1.89 -14.63
CA ASP A 329 25.95 1.80 -13.18
C ASP A 329 25.03 2.67 -12.30
N SER A 330 24.58 2.08 -11.19
CA SER A 330 23.50 2.55 -10.30
C SER A 330 23.86 3.67 -9.31
N GLU A 331 24.94 4.41 -9.53
CA GLU A 331 25.43 5.44 -8.62
C GLU A 331 25.49 6.84 -9.26
N ARG A 332 24.89 7.84 -8.59
CA ARG A 332 24.88 9.23 -9.06
C ARG A 332 25.97 10.04 -8.38
N GLY A 333 26.85 10.61 -9.20
CA GLY A 333 27.88 11.56 -8.81
C GLY A 333 27.72 12.93 -9.48
N TRP A 334 28.55 13.90 -9.12
CA TRP A 334 28.60 15.21 -9.79
C TRP A 334 29.74 15.11 -10.79
N ALA A 335 29.56 15.30 -12.09
CA ALA A 335 30.64 15.28 -13.09
C ALA A 335 31.60 14.05 -13.00
N GLY A 336 31.06 12.88 -12.65
CA GLY A 336 31.82 11.65 -12.40
C GLY A 336 32.31 11.46 -10.95
N PHE A 337 32.16 12.47 -10.08
CA PHE A 337 32.48 12.46 -8.65
C PHE A 337 31.47 11.73 -7.80
N ILE A 338 31.87 10.58 -7.27
CA ILE A 338 31.05 9.79 -6.36
C ILE A 338 31.68 9.82 -4.95
N PRO A 339 30.91 10.14 -3.90
CA PRO A 339 31.38 10.05 -2.52
C PRO A 339 31.55 8.59 -2.10
N VAL A 340 32.60 8.30 -1.33
CA VAL A 340 32.80 7.00 -0.70
C VAL A 340 31.57 6.64 0.16
N PRO A 341 31.02 5.43 0.03
CA PRO A 341 29.88 4.99 0.84
C PRO A 341 30.23 4.88 2.33
N ARG A 342 29.24 5.18 3.17
CA ARG A 342 29.26 4.99 4.62
C ARG A 342 28.18 4.00 5.02
N ILE A 343 28.47 3.17 6.01
CA ILE A 343 27.49 2.29 6.65
C ILE A 343 26.60 3.15 7.54
N ASP A 344 25.30 3.15 7.26
CA ASP A 344 24.30 3.92 8.03
C ASP A 344 23.51 3.04 8.98
N THR A 345 23.14 1.85 8.51
CA THR A 345 22.34 0.91 9.28
C THR A 345 22.91 -0.49 9.17
N ILE A 346 22.68 -1.27 10.22
CA ILE A 346 22.98 -2.70 10.25
C ILE A 346 21.69 -3.37 10.66
N ALA A 347 21.23 -4.34 9.87
CA ALA A 347 20.00 -5.06 10.15
C ALA A 347 20.12 -5.87 11.44
N ASP A 348 19.03 -5.92 12.21
CA ASP A 348 18.98 -6.71 13.44
C ASP A 348 19.31 -8.18 13.16
N GLY A 349 20.27 -8.73 13.93
CA GLY A 349 20.74 -10.11 13.77
C GLY A 349 21.65 -10.34 12.56
N ALA A 350 22.12 -9.29 11.87
CA ALA A 350 23.12 -9.44 10.83
C ALA A 350 24.44 -10.01 11.41
N PRO A 351 25.05 -11.04 10.80
CA PRO A 351 26.30 -11.63 11.28
C PRO A 351 27.46 -10.62 11.37
N CYS A 352 27.42 -9.56 10.56
CA CYS A 352 28.43 -8.51 10.56
C CYS A 352 28.27 -7.47 11.69
N ALA A 353 27.23 -7.55 12.51
CA ALA A 353 26.91 -6.54 13.52
C ALA A 353 27.94 -6.42 14.65
N GLU A 354 28.73 -7.47 14.89
CA GLU A 354 29.84 -7.42 15.86
C GLU A 354 31.13 -6.81 15.28
N LEU A 355 31.21 -6.70 13.94
CA LEU A 355 32.40 -6.28 13.21
C LEU A 355 32.29 -4.84 12.69
N LEU A 356 31.11 -4.49 12.19
CA LEU A 356 30.80 -3.21 11.57
C LEU A 356 29.99 -2.33 12.51
N LEU A 357 30.17 -1.01 12.40
CA LEU A 357 29.38 -0.01 13.09
C LEU A 357 28.83 1.05 12.11
N PRO A 358 27.66 1.65 12.38
CA PRO A 358 27.25 2.86 11.70
C PRO A 358 28.34 3.93 11.76
N GLY A 359 28.68 4.51 10.62
CA GLY A 359 29.79 5.46 10.45
C GLY A 359 31.02 4.87 9.74
N ASP A 360 31.18 3.55 9.75
CA ASP A 360 32.28 2.85 9.09
C ASP A 360 32.24 3.02 7.55
N ARG A 361 33.41 2.91 6.92
CA ARG A 361 33.58 2.94 5.45
C ARG A 361 34.47 1.79 5.01
N PHE A 362 34.29 1.29 3.79
CA PHE A 362 35.25 0.35 3.22
C PHE A 362 36.42 1.12 2.62
N ALA A 363 37.60 1.02 3.25
CA ALA A 363 38.85 1.49 2.66
C ALA A 363 39.37 0.51 1.61
N GLU A 364 39.06 -0.77 1.75
CA GLU A 364 39.32 -1.82 0.76
C GLU A 364 38.27 -2.93 0.90
N LEU A 365 37.89 -3.58 -0.21
CA LEU A 365 37.04 -4.77 -0.22
C LEU A 365 37.51 -5.66 -1.38
N GLU A 366 37.88 -6.91 -1.09
CA GLU A 366 38.37 -7.86 -2.12
C GLU A 366 39.47 -7.27 -3.03
N GLY A 367 40.38 -6.48 -2.44
CA GLY A 367 41.47 -5.82 -3.17
C GLY A 367 41.09 -4.51 -3.88
N VAL A 368 39.81 -4.13 -3.89
CA VAL A 368 39.34 -2.87 -4.46
C VAL A 368 39.36 -1.78 -3.38
N ALA A 369 40.23 -0.78 -3.53
CA ALA A 369 40.34 0.33 -2.60
C ALA A 369 39.15 1.28 -2.71
N TRP A 370 38.55 1.72 -1.60
CA TRP A 370 37.43 2.68 -1.58
C TRP A 370 36.31 2.31 -2.57
N PRO A 371 35.67 1.13 -2.46
CA PRO A 371 34.66 0.66 -3.40
C PRO A 371 33.39 1.52 -3.39
N SER A 372 32.79 1.67 -4.56
CA SER A 372 31.47 2.27 -4.79
C SER A 372 30.37 1.31 -4.29
N ILE A 373 29.11 1.76 -4.18
CA ILE A 373 27.98 0.89 -3.78
C ILE A 373 27.78 -0.29 -4.73
N SER A 374 27.75 -0.07 -6.05
CA SER A 374 27.70 -1.07 -7.11
C SER A 374 28.85 -2.08 -6.97
N GLU A 375 30.09 -1.60 -6.79
CA GLU A 375 31.24 -2.48 -6.60
C GLU A 375 31.11 -3.29 -5.30
N ILE A 376 30.68 -2.68 -4.20
CA ILE A 376 30.42 -3.41 -2.94
C ILE A 376 29.40 -4.52 -3.17
N GLN A 377 28.30 -4.23 -3.87
CA GLN A 377 27.27 -5.22 -4.16
C GLN A 377 27.80 -6.36 -5.04
N ALA A 378 28.54 -6.04 -6.10
CA ALA A 378 29.11 -7.01 -7.03
C ALA A 378 30.17 -7.90 -6.35
N LEU A 379 31.07 -7.30 -5.57
CA LEU A 379 32.15 -8.00 -4.85
C LEU A 379 31.58 -8.91 -3.74
N ILE A 380 30.56 -8.46 -3.02
CA ILE A 380 29.87 -9.30 -2.02
C ILE A 380 29.14 -10.45 -2.71
N ALA A 381 28.45 -10.21 -3.82
CA ALA A 381 27.73 -11.26 -4.54
C ALA A 381 28.67 -12.32 -5.15
N ALA A 382 29.93 -11.96 -5.42
CA ALA A 382 30.93 -12.84 -6.00
C ALA A 382 31.78 -13.62 -4.97
N SER A 383 31.62 -13.37 -3.66
CA SER A 383 32.45 -13.96 -2.60
C SER A 383 31.62 -14.58 -1.49
N ASP A 384 31.98 -15.78 -1.04
CA ASP A 384 31.33 -16.45 0.09
C ASP A 384 31.77 -15.88 1.46
N GLN A 385 32.99 -15.31 1.51
CA GLN A 385 33.58 -14.72 2.72
C GLN A 385 34.42 -13.48 2.35
N PRO A 386 33.76 -12.36 2.02
CA PRO A 386 34.45 -11.19 1.55
C PRO A 386 35.39 -10.62 2.61
N ARG A 387 36.64 -10.34 2.25
CA ARG A 387 37.63 -9.67 3.10
C ARG A 387 37.63 -8.18 2.83
N ALA A 388 37.57 -7.39 3.90
CA ALA A 388 37.49 -5.94 3.83
C ALA A 388 38.46 -5.27 4.80
N VAL A 389 38.98 -4.12 4.40
CA VAL A 389 39.62 -3.16 5.29
C VAL A 389 38.61 -2.05 5.56
N VAL A 390 38.12 -1.99 6.79
CA VAL A 390 37.13 -1.00 7.24
C VAL A 390 37.83 0.17 7.89
N GLN A 391 37.49 1.39 7.48
CA GLN A 391 37.94 2.62 8.10
C GLN A 391 36.90 3.13 9.10
N ARG A 392 37.34 3.25 10.36
CA ARG A 392 36.57 3.75 11.50
C ARG A 392 37.28 4.95 12.11
N GLY A 393 36.83 6.16 11.77
CA GLY A 393 37.59 7.37 12.07
C GLY A 393 38.99 7.31 11.43
N ASP A 394 40.03 7.37 12.26
CA ASP A 394 41.43 7.26 11.83
C ASP A 394 41.98 5.83 11.85
N GLU A 395 41.23 4.86 12.38
CA GLU A 395 41.64 3.46 12.47
C GLU A 395 41.25 2.67 11.22
N ARG A 396 42.07 1.66 10.87
CA ARG A 396 41.77 0.67 9.82
C ARG A 396 41.75 -0.73 10.40
N LEU A 397 40.67 -1.45 10.14
CA LEU A 397 40.36 -2.77 10.68
C LEU A 397 40.27 -3.77 9.53
N ASP A 398 41.08 -4.82 9.55
CA ASP A 398 40.98 -5.94 8.60
C ASP A 398 39.97 -6.95 9.13
N VAL A 399 38.90 -7.18 8.37
CA VAL A 399 37.78 -8.02 8.77
C VAL A 399 37.40 -8.97 7.63
N VAL A 400 37.01 -10.18 8.01
CA VAL A 400 36.33 -11.12 7.11
C VAL A 400 34.85 -11.00 7.40
N LEU A 401 34.06 -10.68 6.37
CA LEU A 401 32.66 -10.32 6.51
C LEU A 401 31.77 -11.57 6.37
N PRO A 402 31.11 -12.01 7.44
CA PRO A 402 30.17 -13.12 7.35
C PRO A 402 28.89 -12.69 6.63
N LEU A 403 28.43 -13.52 5.69
CA LEU A 403 27.19 -13.31 4.95
C LEU A 403 26.01 -14.01 5.64
N ARG A 404 24.82 -13.45 5.45
CA ARG A 404 23.55 -14.10 5.79
C ARG A 404 23.27 -15.27 4.84
N SER A 405 22.29 -16.10 5.18
CA SER A 405 21.86 -17.24 4.35
C SER A 405 21.28 -16.85 2.99
N ASP A 406 20.91 -15.58 2.80
CA ASP A 406 20.46 -14.99 1.53
C ASP A 406 21.61 -14.38 0.70
N GLY A 407 22.87 -14.58 1.11
CA GLY A 407 24.06 -14.06 0.45
C GLY A 407 24.32 -12.57 0.69
N LYS A 408 23.56 -11.91 1.59
CA LYS A 408 23.69 -10.47 1.86
C LYS A 408 24.45 -10.19 3.15
N LEU A 409 25.10 -9.03 3.22
CA LEU A 409 25.72 -8.54 4.45
C LEU A 409 24.67 -8.11 5.50
N GLY A 410 23.57 -7.52 5.05
CA GLY A 410 22.56 -6.92 5.93
C GLY A 410 22.91 -5.51 6.41
N ILE A 411 23.57 -4.70 5.57
CA ILE A 411 23.89 -3.29 5.85
C ILE A 411 23.11 -2.34 4.95
N GLY A 412 22.83 -1.14 5.44
CA GLY A 412 22.40 0.01 4.64
C GLY A 412 23.58 0.96 4.41
N LEU A 413 23.72 1.42 3.17
CA LEU A 413 24.79 2.34 2.75
C LEU A 413 24.20 3.68 2.32
N SER A 414 24.94 4.75 2.55
CA SER A 414 24.69 6.09 2.00
C SER A 414 25.98 6.80 1.61
N ALA A 415 25.87 7.95 0.96
CA ALA A 415 27.02 8.80 0.66
C ALA A 415 27.63 9.40 1.94
N ALA A 416 28.95 9.30 2.11
CA ALA A 416 29.63 9.96 3.21
C ALA A 416 29.60 11.50 3.05
N SER A 417 29.26 12.20 4.14
CA SER A 417 29.30 13.66 4.18
C SER A 417 30.72 14.19 4.41
N ASN A 418 31.42 13.78 5.47
CA ASN A 418 32.71 14.36 5.85
C ASN A 418 33.73 13.34 6.39
N PRO A 419 35.01 13.33 5.97
CA PRO A 419 35.54 14.02 4.79
C PRO A 419 34.93 13.46 3.51
N LEU A 420 34.63 14.35 2.56
CA LEU A 420 34.16 13.97 1.24
C LEU A 420 35.33 13.33 0.49
N GLN A 421 35.24 12.02 0.31
CA GLN A 421 36.30 11.21 -0.28
C GLN A 421 35.79 10.57 -1.56
N LEU A 422 36.63 10.44 -2.57
CA LEU A 422 36.22 10.07 -3.93
C LEU A 422 36.38 8.58 -4.21
N THR A 423 35.44 7.99 -4.98
CA THR A 423 35.49 6.60 -5.47
C THR A 423 35.32 6.53 -7.00
N GLY A 424 35.61 5.36 -7.60
CA GLY A 424 35.35 5.01 -9.00
C GLY A 424 36.56 5.15 -9.94
N ASP A 425 36.76 4.15 -10.81
CA ASP A 425 37.87 4.11 -11.79
C ASP A 425 37.68 5.12 -12.94
N HIS A 426 36.44 5.45 -13.27
CA HIS A 426 36.15 6.48 -14.28
C HIS A 426 36.63 7.86 -13.87
N LEU A 427 36.77 8.12 -12.57
CA LEU A 427 37.27 9.37 -12.04
C LEU A 427 38.75 9.57 -12.37
N GLU A 428 39.56 8.52 -12.17
CA GLU A 428 40.98 8.53 -12.53
C GLU A 428 41.17 8.74 -14.03
N GLN A 429 40.29 8.18 -14.86
CA GLN A 429 40.37 8.31 -16.32
C GLN A 429 39.92 9.67 -16.85
N LYS A 430 38.91 10.31 -16.25
CA LYS A 430 38.30 11.55 -16.80
C LYS A 430 39.01 12.82 -16.38
N ILE A 431 39.45 12.88 -15.13
CA ILE A 431 39.96 14.10 -14.51
C ILE A 431 41.31 13.90 -13.80
N GLY A 432 41.80 12.66 -13.72
CA GLY A 432 43.10 12.34 -13.12
C GLY A 432 43.16 12.42 -11.59
N ALA A 433 42.02 12.55 -10.91
CA ALA A 433 41.97 12.52 -9.46
C ALA A 433 42.09 11.07 -8.97
N VAL A 434 42.99 10.84 -8.01
CA VAL A 434 43.30 9.51 -7.49
C VAL A 434 42.16 9.00 -6.62
N ARG A 435 41.84 7.72 -6.75
CA ARG A 435 40.82 7.06 -5.93
C ARG A 435 41.15 7.19 -4.43
N GLY A 436 40.17 7.61 -3.63
CA GLY A 436 40.36 7.92 -2.21
C GLY A 436 40.87 9.32 -1.90
N SER A 437 41.03 10.21 -2.88
CA SER A 437 41.34 11.63 -2.63
C SER A 437 40.25 12.32 -1.80
N ILE A 438 40.66 13.19 -0.89
CA ILE A 438 39.77 13.97 -0.02
C ILE A 438 39.56 15.35 -0.63
N VAL A 439 38.31 15.75 -0.83
CA VAL A 439 37.92 17.08 -1.32
C VAL A 439 38.18 18.13 -0.26
N VAL A 440 38.85 19.22 -0.65
CA VAL A 440 39.26 20.32 0.23
C VAL A 440 38.17 21.39 0.26
N GLY A 441 37.80 21.83 1.46
CA GLY A 441 36.91 22.99 1.65
C GLY A 441 35.42 22.69 1.49
N ALA A 442 35.03 21.42 1.35
CA ALA A 442 33.62 20.99 1.36
C ALA A 442 33.33 20.09 2.56
N SER A 443 32.26 20.39 3.28
CA SER A 443 31.75 19.62 4.42
C SER A 443 30.90 18.42 4.02
N ASP A 444 30.20 18.52 2.90
CA ASP A 444 29.44 17.43 2.30
C ASP A 444 29.32 17.57 0.78
N PHE A 445 28.79 16.52 0.16
CA PHE A 445 28.65 16.43 -1.29
C PHE A 445 27.63 17.42 -1.88
N VAL A 446 26.61 17.80 -1.11
CA VAL A 446 25.56 18.73 -1.56
C VAL A 446 26.14 20.14 -1.60
N ASP A 447 26.82 20.58 -0.55
CA ASP A 447 27.54 21.86 -0.49
C ASP A 447 28.59 21.95 -1.60
N PHE A 448 29.33 20.87 -1.82
CA PHE A 448 30.31 20.77 -2.89
C PHE A 448 29.67 20.92 -4.27
N ALA A 449 28.62 20.15 -4.58
CA ALA A 449 27.94 20.20 -5.86
C ALA A 449 27.29 21.58 -6.09
N GLN A 450 26.70 22.18 -5.06
CA GLN A 450 26.10 23.51 -5.15
C GLN A 450 27.13 24.61 -5.40
N SER A 451 28.28 24.58 -4.72
CA SER A 451 29.33 25.59 -4.90
C SER A 451 30.07 25.49 -6.25
N THR A 452 30.23 24.28 -6.78
CA THR A 452 30.97 24.04 -8.05
C THR A 452 30.10 24.20 -9.29
N SER A 453 28.82 23.86 -9.21
CA SER A 453 27.87 23.95 -10.33
C SER A 453 27.57 25.36 -10.85
N ALA A 454 27.92 26.40 -10.10
CA ALA A 454 27.80 27.80 -10.55
C ALA A 454 28.95 28.23 -11.47
N LEU A 455 29.98 27.40 -11.62
CA LEU A 455 31.16 27.70 -12.40
C LEU A 455 31.01 27.20 -13.83
N THR A 456 31.50 27.99 -14.79
CA THR A 456 31.54 27.61 -16.20
C THR A 456 32.56 26.50 -16.45
N ASP A 457 33.69 26.54 -15.74
CA ASP A 457 34.73 25.51 -15.76
C ASP A 457 35.15 25.19 -14.32
N PRO A 458 34.41 24.30 -13.63
CA PRO A 458 34.67 24.02 -12.23
C PRO A 458 36.02 23.29 -12.02
N VAL A 459 36.66 23.61 -10.89
CA VAL A 459 37.91 22.98 -10.47
C VAL A 459 37.67 22.24 -9.16
N LEU A 460 37.97 20.94 -9.16
CA LEU A 460 37.99 20.12 -7.96
C LEU A 460 39.31 20.33 -7.24
N ASN A 461 39.26 20.74 -5.98
CA ASN A 461 40.43 20.80 -5.11
C ASN A 461 40.44 19.59 -4.18
N THR A 462 41.52 18.82 -4.19
CA THR A 462 41.71 17.68 -3.29
C THR A 462 43.04 17.79 -2.55
N ASN A 463 43.24 16.92 -1.56
CA ASN A 463 44.55 16.72 -0.93
C ASN A 463 45.65 16.25 -1.90
N ALA A 464 45.29 15.68 -3.06
CA ALA A 464 46.22 15.20 -4.07
C ALA A 464 46.52 16.24 -5.18
N GLY A 465 45.78 17.36 -5.21
CA GLY A 465 45.93 18.40 -6.23
C GLY A 465 44.60 19.01 -6.69
N SER A 466 44.70 19.94 -7.64
CA SER A 466 43.56 20.60 -8.29
C SER A 466 43.32 20.02 -9.69
N PHE A 467 42.08 19.67 -9.99
CA PHE A 467 41.69 19.00 -11.24
C PHE A 467 40.55 19.77 -11.92
N SER A 468 40.75 20.14 -13.19
CA SER A 468 39.70 20.78 -13.98
C SER A 468 38.65 19.76 -14.42
N VAL A 469 37.39 20.16 -14.35
CA VAL A 469 36.25 19.30 -14.67
C VAL A 469 35.66 19.76 -15.99
N GLU A 470 35.86 18.96 -17.04
CA GLU A 470 35.26 19.24 -18.35
C GLU A 470 33.80 18.78 -18.39
N LEU A 471 32.89 19.75 -18.51
CA LEU A 471 31.47 19.50 -18.75
C LEU A 471 31.20 19.33 -20.25
N SER A 472 30.49 18.27 -20.61
CA SER A 472 29.99 18.01 -21.96
C SER A 472 28.93 19.04 -22.39
N PRO A 473 28.70 19.21 -23.70
CA PRO A 473 27.68 20.13 -24.20
C PRO A 473 26.26 19.84 -23.69
N GLU A 474 25.94 18.57 -23.41
CA GLU A 474 24.63 18.15 -22.91
C GLU A 474 24.42 18.48 -21.43
N GLU A 475 25.51 18.66 -20.67
CA GLU A 475 25.50 19.03 -19.25
C GLU A 475 25.48 20.56 -19.06
N ARG A 476 25.71 21.32 -20.13
CA ARG A 476 25.76 22.79 -20.09
C ARG A 476 24.40 23.41 -20.39
N ASP A 477 24.05 24.43 -19.62
CA ASP A 477 22.94 25.33 -19.91
C ASP A 477 23.34 26.34 -21.00
N ALA A 478 22.40 27.22 -21.40
CA ALA A 478 22.64 28.23 -22.42
C ALA A 478 23.74 29.25 -22.05
N SER A 479 24.10 29.36 -20.77
CA SER A 479 25.20 30.21 -20.28
C SER A 479 26.56 29.50 -20.25
N GLY A 480 26.59 28.20 -20.56
CA GLY A 480 27.78 27.35 -20.46
C GLY A 480 28.03 26.81 -19.04
N SER A 481 27.16 27.12 -18.08
CA SER A 481 27.23 26.58 -16.71
C SER A 481 26.51 25.23 -16.61
N LEU A 482 26.60 24.52 -15.49
CA LEU A 482 25.91 23.25 -15.31
C LEU A 482 24.37 23.42 -15.36
N LYS A 483 23.66 22.54 -16.09
CA LYS A 483 22.18 22.53 -16.10
C LYS A 483 21.60 22.29 -14.71
N ARG A 484 20.50 22.98 -14.41
CA ARG A 484 19.77 22.91 -13.13
C ARG A 484 18.37 22.33 -13.34
N THR A 485 17.78 21.81 -12.28
CA THR A 485 16.37 21.40 -12.20
C THR A 485 15.75 21.89 -10.89
N LEU A 486 14.45 21.68 -10.72
CA LEU A 486 13.71 22.02 -9.52
C LEU A 486 14.16 21.13 -8.35
N ALA A 487 14.58 21.76 -7.25
CA ALA A 487 14.79 21.10 -5.95
C ALA A 487 13.46 20.96 -5.19
N LEU A 488 12.45 20.41 -5.87
CA LEU A 488 11.14 20.15 -5.30
C LEU A 488 10.87 18.66 -5.34
N SER A 489 10.35 18.13 -4.25
CA SER A 489 9.95 16.72 -4.22
C SER A 489 8.62 16.55 -4.96
N PRO A 490 8.47 15.54 -5.85
CA PRO A 490 7.18 15.18 -6.41
C PRO A 490 6.15 14.79 -5.34
N SER A 491 6.59 14.38 -4.14
CA SER A 491 5.71 14.03 -3.01
C SER A 491 4.91 15.20 -2.46
N PHE A 492 5.27 16.44 -2.80
CA PHE A 492 4.51 17.65 -2.46
C PHE A 492 3.27 17.84 -3.33
N PHE A 493 3.18 17.13 -4.44
CA PHE A 493 2.12 17.24 -5.41
C PHE A 493 1.20 16.02 -5.35
N GLU A 494 -0.07 16.23 -5.65
CA GLU A 494 -1.03 15.15 -5.86
C GLU A 494 -0.55 14.30 -7.04
N PRO A 495 -0.73 12.96 -7.03
CA PRO A 495 -0.39 12.14 -8.18
C PRO A 495 -1.22 12.56 -9.40
N GLU A 496 -0.64 12.44 -10.59
CA GLU A 496 -1.40 12.56 -11.83
C GLU A 496 -2.50 11.51 -11.81
N SER A 497 -3.74 11.93 -12.04
CA SER A 497 -4.89 11.07 -11.91
C SER A 497 -5.64 10.88 -13.22
N VAL A 498 -6.23 9.70 -13.37
CA VAL A 498 -7.18 9.35 -14.42
C VAL A 498 -8.52 9.03 -13.76
N THR A 499 -9.60 9.56 -14.32
CA THR A 499 -10.95 9.20 -13.87
C THR A 499 -11.45 8.01 -14.67
N LEU A 500 -11.71 6.90 -14.00
CA LEU A 500 -12.36 5.75 -14.60
C LEU A 500 -13.86 5.83 -14.35
N GLN A 501 -14.62 5.90 -15.43
CA GLN A 501 -16.08 5.95 -15.41
C GLN A 501 -16.64 5.10 -16.54
N GLY A 502 -17.61 4.24 -16.24
CA GLY A 502 -18.33 3.48 -17.27
C GLY A 502 -19.30 4.41 -18.01
N ALA A 503 -19.24 4.45 -19.34
CA ALA A 503 -20.14 5.30 -20.12
C ALA A 503 -21.59 4.78 -20.07
N ILE A 504 -21.75 3.48 -19.87
CA ILE A 504 -23.03 2.79 -19.70
C ILE A 504 -23.00 1.84 -18.50
N PRO A 505 -24.16 1.46 -17.92
CA PRO A 505 -24.23 0.60 -16.74
C PRO A 505 -23.50 -0.75 -16.91
N PHE A 506 -23.50 -1.31 -18.12
CA PHE A 506 -22.80 -2.56 -18.41
C PHE A 506 -21.28 -2.44 -18.33
N GLU A 507 -20.71 -1.31 -18.77
CA GLU A 507 -19.28 -1.04 -18.65
C GLU A 507 -18.88 -0.85 -17.19
N ALA A 508 -19.67 -0.09 -16.41
CA ALA A 508 -19.46 0.07 -14.98
C ALA A 508 -19.53 -1.28 -14.24
N ALA A 509 -20.43 -2.18 -14.65
CA ALA A 509 -20.52 -3.53 -14.10
C ALA A 509 -19.30 -4.40 -14.43
N SER A 510 -18.80 -4.31 -15.66
CA SER A 510 -17.56 -4.97 -16.08
C SER A 510 -16.36 -4.45 -15.26
N MET A 511 -16.24 -3.13 -15.11
CA MET A 511 -15.20 -2.49 -14.29
C MET A 511 -15.29 -2.94 -12.83
N GLY A 512 -16.48 -2.91 -12.22
CA GLY A 512 -16.66 -3.34 -10.83
C GLY A 512 -16.35 -4.82 -10.60
N THR A 513 -16.66 -5.68 -11.57
CA THR A 513 -16.30 -7.10 -11.51
C THR A 513 -14.79 -7.31 -11.63
N LYS A 514 -14.13 -6.64 -12.58
CA LYS A 514 -12.66 -6.69 -12.72
C LYS A 514 -11.97 -6.21 -11.46
N GLU A 515 -12.46 -5.11 -10.88
CA GLU A 515 -11.90 -4.54 -9.65
C GLU A 515 -12.10 -5.48 -8.46
N THR A 516 -13.26 -6.14 -8.35
CA THR A 516 -13.51 -7.19 -7.34
C THR A 516 -12.48 -8.31 -7.45
N VAL A 517 -12.25 -8.86 -8.64
CA VAL A 517 -11.26 -9.94 -8.87
C VAL A 517 -9.84 -9.48 -8.55
N LYS A 518 -9.49 -8.24 -8.92
CA LYS A 518 -8.20 -7.62 -8.61
C LYS A 518 -7.96 -7.59 -7.11
N TRP A 519 -8.92 -7.10 -6.33
CA TRP A 519 -8.80 -7.04 -4.88
C TRP A 519 -8.78 -8.42 -4.22
N ILE A 520 -9.56 -9.39 -4.70
CA ILE A 520 -9.46 -10.79 -4.23
C ILE A 520 -8.02 -11.29 -4.40
N THR A 521 -7.44 -11.08 -5.58
CA THR A 521 -6.09 -11.55 -5.92
C THR A 521 -5.04 -10.88 -5.03
N LEU A 522 -5.11 -9.55 -4.86
CA LEU A 522 -4.20 -8.80 -4.01
C LEU A 522 -4.30 -9.21 -2.54
N THR A 523 -5.50 -9.50 -2.04
CA THR A 523 -5.70 -9.94 -0.66
C THR A 523 -5.10 -11.31 -0.43
N TYR A 524 -5.30 -12.28 -1.33
CA TYR A 524 -4.64 -13.58 -1.22
C TYR A 524 -3.12 -13.50 -1.36
N LEU A 525 -2.60 -12.68 -2.26
CA LEU A 525 -1.15 -12.45 -2.38
C LEU A 525 -0.58 -11.89 -1.08
N THR A 526 -1.28 -10.95 -0.45
CA THR A 526 -0.86 -10.35 0.81
C THR A 526 -0.86 -11.38 1.94
N ILE A 527 -1.87 -12.25 2.00
CA ILE A 527 -1.95 -13.34 2.98
C ILE A 527 -0.81 -14.34 2.78
N ASP A 528 -0.54 -14.79 1.55
CA ASP A 528 0.58 -15.71 1.24
C ASP A 528 1.93 -15.12 1.70
N ARG A 529 2.14 -13.83 1.48
CA ARG A 529 3.33 -13.10 1.91
C ARG A 529 3.46 -12.96 3.43
N LEU A 530 2.35 -12.72 4.10
CA LEU A 530 2.30 -12.70 5.56
C LEU A 530 2.71 -14.06 6.12
N VAL A 531 2.21 -15.15 5.52
CA VAL A 531 2.57 -16.53 5.90
C VAL A 531 4.05 -16.84 5.61
N ARG A 532 4.60 -16.33 4.50
CA ARG A 532 6.03 -16.46 4.17
C ARG A 532 6.95 -15.55 4.97
N GLY A 533 6.41 -14.63 5.77
CA GLY A 533 7.18 -13.68 6.58
C GLY A 533 7.82 -12.53 5.79
N SER A 534 7.42 -12.31 4.53
CA SER A 534 7.96 -11.22 3.69
C SER A 534 7.25 -9.87 3.90
N VAL A 535 6.15 -9.86 4.66
CA VAL A 535 5.42 -8.64 5.05
C VAL A 535 5.38 -8.59 6.56
N GLU A 536 5.82 -7.47 7.14
CA GLU A 536 5.77 -7.27 8.58
C GLU A 536 4.34 -7.06 9.07
N VAL A 537 4.00 -7.69 10.21
CA VAL A 537 2.69 -7.54 10.86
C VAL A 537 2.41 -6.08 11.25
N LYS A 538 3.45 -5.25 11.43
CA LYS A 538 3.35 -3.81 11.71
C LYS A 538 2.66 -3.00 10.59
N GLN A 539 2.63 -3.54 9.38
CA GLN A 539 2.00 -2.88 8.23
C GLN A 539 0.49 -3.15 8.15
N LEU A 540 -0.02 -4.14 8.91
CA LEU A 540 -1.45 -4.44 8.95
C LEU A 540 -2.20 -3.43 9.81
N HIS A 541 -3.33 -2.95 9.28
CA HIS A 541 -4.25 -2.09 10.01
C HIS A 541 -5.22 -2.93 10.83
N GLY A 542 -5.37 -2.58 12.10
CA GLY A 542 -6.43 -3.12 12.95
C GLY A 542 -7.74 -2.33 12.79
N PRO A 543 -8.73 -2.57 13.66
CA PRO A 543 -10.02 -1.89 13.59
C PRO A 543 -9.93 -0.37 13.69
N VAL A 544 -8.98 0.14 14.48
CA VAL A 544 -8.83 1.58 14.71
C VAL A 544 -8.18 2.23 13.49
N GLY A 545 -7.14 1.60 12.93
CA GLY A 545 -6.50 2.07 11.71
C GLY A 545 -7.45 2.03 10.51
N ILE A 546 -8.32 1.02 10.42
CA ILE A 546 -9.36 0.93 9.39
C ILE A 546 -10.38 2.08 9.53
N LEU A 547 -10.79 2.44 10.74
CA LEU A 547 -11.69 3.58 10.97
C LEU A 547 -11.03 4.92 10.61
N ASP A 548 -9.76 5.11 10.95
CA ASP A 548 -9.00 6.33 10.58
C ASP A 548 -8.87 6.47 9.06
N VAL A 549 -8.43 5.41 8.37
CA VAL A 549 -8.33 5.38 6.90
C VAL A 549 -9.72 5.59 6.27
N GLY A 550 -10.75 4.96 6.82
CA GLY A 550 -12.13 5.12 6.35
C GLY A 550 -12.63 6.56 6.49
N ALA A 551 -12.36 7.21 7.63
CA ALA A 551 -12.78 8.59 7.86
C ALA A 551 -12.05 9.58 6.95
N LYS A 552 -10.75 9.38 6.72
CA LYS A 552 -9.97 10.13 5.74
C LYS A 552 -10.49 9.93 4.32
N THR A 553 -10.83 8.69 3.96
CA THR A 553 -11.38 8.36 2.63
C THR A 553 -12.76 8.96 2.43
N ALA A 554 -13.61 8.95 3.44
CA ALA A 554 -14.92 9.59 3.40
C ALA A 554 -14.82 11.11 3.21
N ALA A 555 -13.80 11.75 3.80
CA ALA A 555 -13.53 13.18 3.60
C ALA A 555 -13.15 13.53 2.15
N GLN A 556 -12.60 12.59 1.38
CA GLN A 556 -12.32 12.79 -0.05
C GLN A 556 -13.60 12.79 -0.91
N GLY A 557 -14.71 12.27 -0.38
CA GLY A 557 -16.01 12.30 -1.02
C GLY A 557 -16.72 10.95 -1.02
N PHE A 558 -18.01 11.01 -1.33
CA PHE A 558 -18.90 9.85 -1.29
C PHE A 558 -18.48 8.70 -2.23
N THR A 559 -17.96 9.01 -3.42
CA THR A 559 -17.49 8.00 -4.37
C THR A 559 -16.33 7.17 -3.80
N TYR A 560 -15.38 7.82 -3.12
CA TYR A 560 -14.26 7.12 -2.49
C TYR A 560 -14.73 6.27 -1.31
N LEU A 561 -15.71 6.75 -0.53
CA LEU A 561 -16.33 5.94 0.52
C LEU A 561 -17.00 4.68 -0.05
N LEU A 562 -17.76 4.78 -1.15
CA LEU A 562 -18.35 3.62 -1.82
C LEU A 562 -17.28 2.63 -2.28
N PHE A 563 -16.21 3.13 -2.91
CA PHE A 563 -15.10 2.32 -3.36
C PHE A 563 -14.40 1.61 -2.20
N PHE A 564 -14.17 2.33 -1.10
CA PHE A 564 -13.57 1.80 0.13
C PHE A 564 -14.45 0.74 0.81
N LEU A 565 -15.76 0.95 0.87
CA LEU A 565 -16.69 -0.07 1.36
C LEU A 565 -16.72 -1.31 0.44
N GLY A 566 -16.60 -1.11 -0.87
CA GLY A 566 -16.44 -2.21 -1.83
C GLY A 566 -15.19 -3.04 -1.53
N LEU A 567 -14.04 -2.38 -1.34
CA LEU A 567 -12.78 -2.99 -0.92
C LEU A 567 -12.95 -3.81 0.37
N LEU A 568 -13.54 -3.21 1.41
CA LEU A 568 -13.76 -3.88 2.68
C LEU A 568 -14.70 -5.07 2.55
N SER A 569 -15.73 -4.97 1.70
CA SER A 569 -16.66 -6.05 1.43
C SER A 569 -15.96 -7.24 0.74
N VAL A 570 -15.05 -6.99 -0.21
CA VAL A 570 -14.17 -8.03 -0.78
C VAL A 570 -13.30 -8.66 0.29
N ASN A 571 -12.64 -7.85 1.12
CA ASN A 571 -11.76 -8.35 2.17
C ASN A 571 -12.52 -9.20 3.19
N LEU A 572 -13.73 -8.78 3.59
CA LEU A 572 -14.59 -9.56 4.47
C LEU A 572 -14.99 -10.90 3.83
N ALA A 573 -15.32 -10.91 2.54
CA ALA A 573 -15.60 -12.14 1.82
C ALA A 573 -14.38 -13.08 1.76
N VAL A 574 -13.20 -12.56 1.42
CA VAL A 574 -11.96 -13.36 1.33
C VAL A 574 -11.57 -13.92 2.70
N LEU A 575 -11.58 -13.08 3.74
CA LEU A 575 -11.25 -13.50 5.10
C LEU A 575 -12.25 -14.53 5.64
N ASN A 576 -13.55 -14.35 5.39
CA ASN A 576 -14.57 -15.31 5.82
C ASN A 576 -14.51 -16.61 5.01
N PHE A 577 -13.94 -16.61 3.81
CA PHE A 577 -13.70 -17.83 3.04
C PHE A 577 -12.44 -18.58 3.45
N LEU A 578 -11.58 -18.00 4.29
CA LEU A 578 -10.36 -18.68 4.75
C LEU A 578 -10.69 -19.97 5.50
N PRO A 579 -9.81 -20.97 5.43
CA PRO A 579 -9.97 -22.27 6.08
C PRO A 579 -9.73 -22.19 7.61
N LEU A 580 -10.32 -21.20 8.28
CA LEU A 580 -10.16 -20.91 9.70
C LEU A 580 -11.44 -21.30 10.46
N PRO A 581 -11.37 -22.17 11.49
CA PRO A 581 -12.54 -22.69 12.22
C PRO A 581 -13.48 -21.68 12.88
N VAL A 582 -13.09 -20.40 12.97
CA VAL A 582 -13.88 -19.32 13.59
C VAL A 582 -14.73 -18.56 12.56
N VAL A 583 -14.42 -18.70 11.27
CA VAL A 583 -15.14 -18.04 10.18
C VAL A 583 -15.83 -19.07 9.28
N ASP A 584 -16.71 -18.62 8.41
CA ASP A 584 -17.54 -19.47 7.52
C ASP A 584 -16.75 -20.55 6.77
N GLY A 585 -15.58 -20.22 6.24
CA GLY A 585 -14.72 -21.13 5.48
C GLY A 585 -14.23 -22.32 6.31
N GLY A 586 -14.03 -22.17 7.62
CA GLY A 586 -13.72 -23.28 8.51
C GLY A 586 -14.90 -24.25 8.68
N HIS A 587 -16.11 -23.72 8.82
CA HIS A 587 -17.31 -24.56 8.85
C HIS A 587 -17.56 -25.26 7.52
N MET A 588 -17.25 -24.61 6.39
CA MET A 588 -17.28 -25.24 5.07
C MET A 588 -16.35 -26.45 4.99
N ILE A 589 -15.17 -26.41 5.62
CA ILE A 589 -14.27 -27.56 5.71
C ILE A 589 -14.88 -28.69 6.53
N PHE A 590 -15.52 -28.38 7.67
CA PHE A 590 -16.17 -29.40 8.49
C PHE A 590 -17.34 -30.07 7.75
N LEU A 591 -18.12 -29.29 6.98
CA LEU A 591 -19.19 -29.82 6.14
C LEU A 591 -18.65 -30.64 4.96
N ALA A 592 -17.56 -30.20 4.32
CA ALA A 592 -16.90 -30.96 3.26
C ALA A 592 -16.36 -32.30 3.81
N TRP A 593 -15.75 -32.29 4.99
CA TRP A 593 -15.34 -33.49 5.70
C TRP A 593 -16.52 -34.42 5.97
N GLU A 594 -17.62 -33.90 6.50
CA GLU A 594 -18.84 -34.68 6.74
C GLU A 594 -19.39 -35.28 5.44
N GLY A 595 -19.43 -34.51 4.36
CA GLY A 595 -19.88 -34.97 3.04
C GLY A 595 -19.03 -36.09 2.46
N ILE A 596 -17.71 -36.07 2.69
CA ILE A 596 -16.77 -37.11 2.23
C ILE A 596 -16.80 -38.35 3.13
N THR A 597 -16.81 -38.14 4.46
CA THR A 597 -16.65 -39.23 5.43
C THR A 597 -17.97 -39.83 5.91
N GLY A 598 -19.10 -39.19 5.60
CA GLY A 598 -20.44 -39.57 6.06
C GLY A 598 -20.69 -39.31 7.55
N ARG A 599 -19.74 -38.69 8.26
CA ARG A 599 -19.83 -38.41 9.70
C ARG A 599 -19.25 -37.04 10.04
N PRO A 600 -19.91 -36.25 10.92
CA PRO A 600 -19.38 -34.96 11.31
C PRO A 600 -18.06 -35.12 12.11
N PRO A 601 -17.15 -34.14 12.04
CA PRO A 601 -15.97 -34.11 12.92
C PRO A 601 -16.38 -34.13 14.39
N SER A 602 -15.56 -34.71 15.26
CA SER A 602 -15.90 -34.77 16.69
C SER A 602 -16.05 -33.37 17.29
N VAL A 603 -17.03 -33.20 18.18
CA VAL A 603 -17.29 -31.92 18.86
C VAL A 603 -16.03 -31.40 19.57
N THR A 604 -15.23 -32.30 20.15
CA THR A 604 -13.96 -31.97 20.79
C THR A 604 -12.95 -31.41 19.79
N PHE A 605 -12.82 -31.99 18.61
CA PHE A 605 -11.94 -31.49 17.56
C PHE A 605 -12.39 -30.11 17.08
N GLN A 606 -13.69 -29.92 16.83
CA GLN A 606 -14.25 -28.63 16.44
C GLN A 606 -13.97 -27.55 17.51
N LYS A 607 -14.26 -27.83 18.79
CA LYS A 607 -13.97 -26.92 19.91
C LYS A 607 -12.50 -26.51 19.96
N TRP A 608 -11.57 -27.45 19.84
CA TRP A 608 -10.13 -27.16 19.82
C TRP A 608 -9.73 -26.33 18.60
N ALA A 609 -10.22 -26.68 17.43
CA ALA A 609 -9.94 -25.96 16.19
C ALA A 609 -10.45 -24.52 16.27
N THR A 610 -11.66 -24.30 16.77
CA THR A 610 -12.25 -22.97 17.02
C THR A 610 -11.47 -22.19 18.06
N MET A 611 -11.07 -22.80 19.18
CA MET A 611 -10.23 -22.13 20.20
C MET A 611 -8.87 -21.71 19.64
N LEU A 612 -8.22 -22.56 18.84
CA LEU A 612 -6.96 -22.25 18.18
C LEU A 612 -7.13 -21.10 17.20
N GLY A 613 -8.18 -21.13 16.37
CA GLY A 613 -8.51 -20.04 15.45
C GLY A 613 -8.80 -18.72 16.20
N LEU A 614 -9.51 -18.79 17.33
CA LEU A 614 -9.85 -17.61 18.13
C LEU A 614 -8.59 -17.03 18.80
N GLY A 615 -7.70 -17.90 19.29
CA GLY A 615 -6.40 -17.49 19.82
C GLY A 615 -5.54 -16.80 18.76
N LEU A 616 -5.50 -17.35 17.54
CA LEU A 616 -4.76 -16.75 16.42
C LEU A 616 -5.35 -15.38 16.03
N LEU A 617 -6.65 -15.30 15.78
CA LEU A 617 -7.32 -14.04 15.43
C LEU A 617 -7.23 -13.01 16.56
N GLY A 618 -7.39 -13.44 17.81
CA GLY A 618 -7.26 -12.59 18.99
C GLY A 618 -5.84 -12.04 19.16
N SER A 619 -4.81 -12.87 18.90
CA SER A 619 -3.42 -12.41 18.94
C SER A 619 -3.14 -11.37 17.85
N LEU A 620 -3.63 -11.60 16.63
CA LEU A 620 -3.51 -10.64 15.53
C LEU A 620 -4.27 -9.34 15.83
N PHE A 621 -5.46 -9.43 16.44
CA PHE A 621 -6.22 -8.27 16.88
C PHE A 621 -5.43 -7.44 17.90
N VAL A 622 -4.84 -8.07 18.92
CA VAL A 622 -4.06 -7.36 19.94
C VAL A 622 -2.84 -6.68 19.32
N ILE A 623 -2.12 -7.37 18.44
CA ILE A 623 -0.94 -6.82 17.76
C ILE A 623 -1.32 -5.64 16.87
N THR A 624 -2.32 -5.82 16.01
CA THR A 624 -2.76 -4.76 15.07
C THR A 624 -3.36 -3.57 15.80
N PHE A 625 -4.15 -3.80 16.86
CA PHE A 625 -4.68 -2.73 17.70
C PHE A 625 -3.56 -1.95 18.40
N PHE A 626 -2.56 -2.63 18.96
CA PHE A 626 -1.39 -1.97 19.54
C PHE A 626 -0.64 -1.14 18.50
N ASN A 627 -0.40 -1.70 17.30
CA ASN A 627 0.26 -0.99 16.20
C ASN A 627 -0.53 0.25 15.75
N ASP A 628 -1.86 0.16 15.68
CA ASP A 628 -2.73 1.29 15.35
C ASP A 628 -2.62 2.39 16.41
N LEU A 629 -2.64 2.04 17.71
CA LEU A 629 -2.48 3.01 18.80
C LEU A 629 -1.11 3.69 18.77
N VAL A 630 -0.05 2.93 18.56
CA VAL A 630 1.31 3.48 18.40
C VAL A 630 1.34 4.45 17.22
N ARG A 631 0.70 4.13 16.09
CA ARG A 631 0.67 5.01 14.92
C ARG A 631 -0.15 6.29 15.13
N LEU A 632 -1.18 6.24 15.98
CA LEU A 632 -2.06 7.38 16.25
C LEU A 632 -1.51 8.33 17.32
N PHE A 633 -0.77 7.81 18.31
CA PHE A 633 -0.34 8.56 19.48
C PHE A 633 1.19 8.70 19.61
N GLY A 634 1.95 8.00 18.78
CA GLY A 634 3.41 7.89 18.85
C GLY A 634 4.12 8.64 17.74
#